data_AF-A0ABD3VK71-F1
#
_entry.id   AF-A0ABD3VK71-F1
#
_cell.length_a   1.000
_cell.length_b   1.000
_cell.length_c   1.000
_cell.angle_alpha   90.00
_cell.angle_beta   90.00
_cell.angle_gamma   90.00
#
_symmetry.space_group_name_H-M   'P 1'
#
loop_
_entity.id
_entity.type
_entity.pdbx_description
1 polymer ?
#
loop_
_entity_poly.entity_id
_entity_poly.type
_entity_poly.pdbx_seq_one_letter_code
_entity_poly.pdbx_strand_id
1 'polypeptide(L)'
;MLISSSEQTKNYLITCATGVVNQLQNQCNPQEQNIVSTSLQNMVGVYDGMCTEKATQPTQCTSQFESGMDVCAQRTFTMPMQTVMMVVNSQQAPAGIDANTAKKSICAKWKNIEECGKNAVANSGCPRNQLLRLEAAFASIMIRIATACGDTSSFPGACLLNLEKDFMTCYKKVGLDPSIYINNRTEAAGALIGTSNQEANVFCGKKQDLFTCMDNFLKQCAGAEQTMSLTGFDIHAMERAVGILCNNIDGYLQGLKCFTTPTEEAKLCVNTMAKDITSLSTQQLTQKFDMNQFMVEFCNIRVRHVTCDAKAWPTCAPAEVTLKNQFECQLIPTRCLQTHISEIATICNTDSLPPDVINPNNIPACAKSLQTNIKSCFQQYQVDPNIFLINITHDRRNFLGDIGQATNLCSSRGKLFQCMSGLISGCSGAREALAYWGHQQSALQEAVDVICNDLNLYGKGLLCFQNGNVPVQQCVSTTVSKMNQLTNKQITNNLTSDKYFREFCQLRIDHLACDLNAWKPTCSQDVIGMKTEFECKLIQDQCWNLQVANIRDICNDQTYARNLRQSGNGGKSGAVGGNDSRAVTWSLLTLSGSFVFFISAITALL
;
A
#
# COMPACT_ATOMS: atom_id res chain seq x y z
N MET A 1 -15.66 -41.18 23.19
CA MET A 1 -15.32 -42.20 22.18
C MET A 1 -14.25 -41.57 21.29
N LEU A 2 -12.98 -41.91 21.54
CA LEU A 2 -11.82 -41.35 20.84
C LEU A 2 -11.81 -41.90 19.41
N ILE A 3 -11.95 -41.02 18.41
CA ILE A 3 -11.73 -41.39 17.01
C ILE A 3 -10.23 -41.21 16.75
N SER A 4 -9.47 -42.30 16.83
CA SER A 4 -8.14 -42.37 16.23
C SER A 4 -8.31 -42.40 14.71
N SER A 5 -7.62 -41.52 13.99
CA SER A 5 -7.52 -41.64 12.53
C SER A 5 -6.82 -42.95 12.19
N SER A 6 -7.47 -43.82 11.40
CA SER A 6 -6.90 -45.12 11.02
C SER A 6 -5.60 -44.95 10.22
N GLU A 7 -4.68 -45.91 10.36
CA GLU A 7 -3.42 -46.00 9.57
C GLU A 7 -3.70 -45.90 8.04
N GLN A 8 -4.89 -46.31 7.60
CA GLN A 8 -5.37 -46.16 6.22
C GLN A 8 -5.55 -44.69 5.80
N THR A 9 -6.04 -43.81 6.67
CA THR A 9 -6.21 -42.38 6.36
C THR A 9 -4.86 -41.68 6.21
N LYS A 10 -3.90 -42.07 7.04
CA LYS A 10 -2.51 -41.62 6.98
C LYS A 10 -1.81 -42.10 5.70
N ASN A 11 -1.95 -43.38 5.35
CA ASN A 11 -1.39 -43.92 4.11
C ASN A 11 -2.07 -43.35 2.86
N TYR A 12 -3.37 -43.01 2.93
CA TYR A 12 -4.09 -42.35 1.85
C TYR A 12 -3.58 -40.92 1.60
N LEU A 13 -3.32 -40.14 2.66
CA LEU A 13 -2.78 -38.79 2.55
C LEU A 13 -1.33 -38.77 2.01
N ILE A 14 -0.49 -39.70 2.47
CA ILE A 14 0.89 -39.84 1.97
C ILE A 14 0.90 -40.26 0.50
N THR A 15 0.03 -41.21 0.12
CA THR A 15 -0.10 -41.66 -1.27
C THR A 15 -0.66 -40.56 -2.18
N CYS A 16 -1.60 -39.76 -1.68
CA CYS A 16 -2.16 -38.62 -2.41
C CYS A 16 -1.12 -37.51 -2.63
N ALA A 17 -0.37 -37.14 -1.58
CA ALA A 17 0.70 -36.15 -1.68
C ALA A 17 1.83 -36.61 -2.63
N THR A 18 2.25 -37.87 -2.52
CA THR A 18 3.29 -38.45 -3.38
C THR A 18 2.81 -38.59 -4.84
N GLY A 19 1.53 -38.93 -5.04
CA GLY A 19 0.91 -39.03 -6.36
C GLY A 19 0.81 -37.67 -7.06
N VAL A 20 0.43 -36.61 -6.34
CA VAL A 20 0.34 -35.24 -6.87
C VAL A 20 1.72 -34.71 -7.23
N VAL A 21 2.75 -34.94 -6.40
CA VAL A 21 4.13 -34.52 -6.68
C VAL A 21 4.70 -35.27 -7.91
N ASN A 22 4.48 -36.57 -8.02
CA ASN A 22 4.95 -37.36 -9.16
C ASN A 22 4.20 -37.03 -10.47
N GLN A 23 2.91 -36.65 -10.40
CA GLN A 23 2.18 -36.16 -11.58
C GLN A 23 2.69 -34.79 -12.03
N LEU A 24 3.01 -33.88 -11.10
CA LEU A 24 3.54 -32.55 -11.41
C LEU A 24 4.97 -32.60 -11.97
N GLN A 25 5.81 -33.53 -11.51
CA GLN A 25 7.15 -33.76 -12.05
C GLN A 25 7.16 -34.23 -13.51
N ASN A 26 6.12 -34.94 -13.94
CA ASN A 26 6.02 -35.49 -15.29
C ASN A 26 5.30 -34.57 -16.29
N GLN A 27 4.73 -33.45 -15.86
CA GLN A 27 3.88 -32.58 -16.70
C GLN A 27 4.35 -31.11 -16.81
N CYS A 28 5.25 -30.65 -15.96
CA CYS A 28 5.73 -29.27 -15.96
C CYS A 28 7.16 -29.14 -16.51
N ASN A 29 7.46 -28.06 -17.23
CA ASN A 29 8.83 -27.76 -17.65
C ASN A 29 9.70 -27.32 -16.44
N PRO A 30 11.05 -27.34 -16.53
CA PRO A 30 11.93 -27.03 -15.39
C PRO A 30 11.71 -25.64 -14.75
N GLN A 31 11.17 -24.69 -15.50
CA GLN A 31 10.89 -23.33 -15.04
C GLN A 31 9.53 -23.24 -14.29
N GLU A 32 8.54 -24.03 -14.71
CA GLU A 32 7.26 -24.22 -14.02
C GLU A 32 7.43 -25.06 -12.74
N GLN A 33 8.30 -26.07 -12.79
CA GLN A 33 8.73 -26.81 -11.61
C GLN A 33 9.38 -25.89 -10.58
N ASN A 34 10.18 -24.91 -11.02
CA ASN A 34 10.77 -23.92 -10.12
C ASN A 34 9.70 -22.98 -9.52
N ILE A 35 8.74 -22.47 -10.29
CA ILE A 35 7.68 -21.57 -9.79
C ILE A 35 6.71 -22.29 -8.82
N VAL A 36 6.35 -23.55 -9.12
CA VAL A 36 5.55 -24.39 -8.24
C VAL A 36 6.36 -24.78 -7.00
N SER A 37 7.67 -25.07 -7.15
CA SER A 37 8.60 -25.33 -6.04
C SER A 37 8.81 -24.10 -5.17
N THR A 38 8.88 -22.88 -5.71
CA THR A 38 9.05 -21.63 -4.95
C THR A 38 7.78 -21.25 -4.21
N SER A 39 6.60 -21.43 -4.84
CA SER A 39 5.32 -21.24 -4.17
C SER A 39 5.08 -22.30 -3.07
N LEU A 40 5.56 -23.53 -3.28
CA LEU A 40 5.64 -24.54 -2.22
C LEU A 40 6.73 -24.22 -1.20
N GLN A 41 7.89 -23.65 -1.58
CA GLN A 41 9.00 -23.27 -0.69
C GLN A 41 8.64 -22.11 0.23
N ASN A 42 7.80 -21.17 -0.22
CA ASN A 42 7.25 -20.12 0.63
C ASN A 42 6.15 -20.68 1.58
N MET A 43 5.48 -21.77 1.20
CA MET A 43 4.69 -22.60 2.13
C MET A 43 5.56 -23.57 2.97
N VAL A 44 6.79 -23.84 2.52
CA VAL A 44 7.73 -24.80 3.11
C VAL A 44 8.81 -24.12 3.95
N GLY A 45 8.96 -22.80 4.01
CA GLY A 45 9.67 -22.15 5.13
C GLY A 45 9.00 -22.47 6.48
N VAL A 46 7.71 -22.85 6.44
CA VAL A 46 6.95 -23.43 7.55
C VAL A 46 7.19 -24.95 7.69
N TYR A 47 7.60 -25.65 6.62
CA TYR A 47 8.03 -27.06 6.61
C TYR A 47 9.55 -27.29 6.72
N ASP A 48 10.42 -26.30 6.61
CA ASP A 48 11.87 -26.49 6.71
C ASP A 48 12.25 -26.70 8.18
N GLY A 49 11.46 -26.09 9.08
CA GLY A 49 11.32 -26.52 10.47
C GLY A 49 10.63 -27.88 10.69
N MET A 50 10.07 -28.52 9.65
CA MET A 50 9.53 -29.91 9.66
C MET A 50 10.42 -30.92 8.90
N CYS A 51 11.43 -30.47 8.15
CA CYS A 51 12.38 -31.32 7.43
C CYS A 51 13.71 -31.44 8.16
N THR A 52 14.08 -30.44 8.97
CA THR A 52 15.24 -30.52 9.89
C THR A 52 14.86 -30.98 11.30
N GLU A 53 13.59 -30.85 11.69
CA GLU A 53 13.03 -31.53 12.87
C GLU A 53 12.03 -32.59 12.42
N LYS A 54 12.24 -33.84 12.85
CA LYS A 54 11.31 -34.97 12.63
C LYS A 54 9.85 -34.50 12.69
N ALA A 55 9.09 -34.65 11.60
CA ALA A 55 7.65 -34.43 11.47
C ALA A 55 6.94 -34.31 12.84
N THR A 56 6.96 -33.10 13.40
CA THR A 56 6.38 -32.83 14.70
C THR A 56 4.87 -32.85 14.49
N GLN A 57 4.19 -33.68 15.27
CA GLN A 57 2.72 -33.71 15.31
C GLN A 57 2.18 -32.28 15.38
N PRO A 58 1.06 -31.96 14.69
CA PRO A 58 0.45 -30.64 14.79
C PRO A 58 0.33 -30.27 16.26
N THR A 59 0.87 -29.10 16.62
CA THR A 59 0.84 -28.69 18.01
C THR A 59 -0.62 -28.62 18.47
N GLN A 60 -0.86 -28.81 19.77
CA GLN A 60 -2.20 -28.68 20.34
C GLN A 60 -2.85 -27.34 19.94
N CYS A 61 -2.02 -26.30 19.84
CA CYS A 61 -2.34 -24.96 19.33
C CYS A 61 -2.91 -24.97 17.90
N THR A 62 -2.19 -25.56 16.93
CA THR A 62 -2.67 -25.65 15.53
C THR A 62 -3.96 -26.46 15.44
N SER A 63 -4.04 -27.59 16.16
CA SER A 63 -5.24 -28.41 16.20
C SER A 63 -6.46 -27.65 16.76
N GLN A 64 -6.25 -26.79 17.77
CA GLN A 64 -7.32 -25.95 18.34
C GLN A 64 -7.76 -24.85 17.38
N PHE A 65 -6.83 -24.22 16.67
CA PHE A 65 -7.16 -23.26 15.62
C PHE A 65 -7.95 -23.89 14.47
N GLU A 66 -7.50 -25.04 13.95
CA GLU A 66 -8.19 -25.77 12.89
C GLU A 66 -9.61 -26.18 13.31
N SER A 67 -9.75 -26.71 14.53
CA SER A 67 -11.06 -27.03 15.11
C SER A 67 -11.94 -25.79 15.28
N GLY A 68 -11.38 -24.68 15.76
CA GLY A 68 -12.09 -23.41 15.88
C GLY A 68 -12.57 -22.87 14.53
N MET A 69 -11.72 -22.92 13.51
CA MET A 69 -12.06 -22.54 12.13
C MET A 69 -13.10 -23.47 11.53
N ASP A 70 -13.06 -24.76 11.83
CA ASP A 70 -14.05 -25.72 11.36
C ASP A 70 -15.43 -25.47 11.98
N VAL A 71 -15.50 -25.27 13.29
CA VAL A 71 -16.74 -24.85 13.98
C VAL A 71 -17.25 -23.54 13.40
N CYS A 72 -16.36 -22.61 13.09
CA CYS A 72 -16.70 -21.33 12.52
C CYS A 72 -17.32 -21.45 11.12
N ALA A 73 -16.69 -22.24 10.25
CA ALA A 73 -17.18 -22.55 8.91
C ALA A 73 -18.51 -23.31 8.95
N GLN A 74 -18.65 -24.30 9.83
CA GLN A 74 -19.88 -25.06 9.99
C GLN A 74 -21.04 -24.15 10.41
N ARG A 75 -20.82 -23.21 11.34
CA ARG A 75 -21.86 -22.26 11.77
C ARG A 75 -22.21 -21.25 10.68
N THR A 76 -21.21 -20.78 9.93
CA THR A 76 -21.40 -19.71 8.96
C THR A 76 -21.97 -20.24 7.63
N PHE A 77 -21.37 -21.30 7.12
CA PHE A 77 -21.60 -21.84 5.77
C PHE A 77 -22.30 -23.19 5.76
N THR A 78 -22.57 -23.80 6.92
CA THR A 78 -23.11 -25.17 7.04
C THR A 78 -22.24 -26.24 6.40
N MET A 79 -20.92 -26.01 6.36
CA MET A 79 -19.93 -26.95 5.82
C MET A 79 -18.60 -26.82 6.58
N PRO A 80 -17.81 -27.91 6.68
CA PRO A 80 -16.51 -27.86 7.32
C PRO A 80 -15.54 -26.98 6.52
N MET A 81 -14.55 -26.41 7.22
CA MET A 81 -13.57 -25.49 6.66
C MET A 81 -12.81 -26.11 5.48
N GLN A 82 -12.52 -27.40 5.56
CA GLN A 82 -11.89 -28.14 4.46
C GLN A 82 -12.71 -28.07 3.17
N THR A 83 -14.04 -28.22 3.27
CA THR A 83 -14.94 -28.13 2.11
C THR A 83 -14.98 -26.70 1.56
N VAL A 84 -15.01 -25.68 2.45
CA VAL A 84 -14.89 -24.27 2.04
C VAL A 84 -13.62 -24.08 1.21
N MET A 85 -12.48 -24.54 1.71
CA MET A 85 -11.18 -24.40 1.04
C MET A 85 -11.13 -25.11 -0.31
N MET A 86 -11.71 -26.31 -0.41
CA MET A 86 -11.81 -27.02 -1.70
C MET A 86 -12.63 -26.22 -2.72
N VAL A 87 -13.79 -25.69 -2.31
CA VAL A 87 -14.67 -24.92 -3.19
C VAL A 87 -14.03 -23.60 -3.63
N VAL A 88 -13.42 -22.83 -2.73
CA VAL A 88 -12.79 -21.54 -3.10
C VAL A 88 -11.53 -21.72 -3.94
N ASN A 89 -10.81 -22.83 -3.77
CA ASN A 89 -9.65 -23.17 -4.62
C ASN A 89 -10.05 -23.84 -5.95
N SER A 90 -11.35 -23.92 -6.27
CA SER A 90 -11.87 -24.59 -7.47
C SER A 90 -11.45 -26.07 -7.59
N GLN A 91 -11.27 -26.75 -6.46
CA GLN A 91 -11.06 -28.20 -6.40
C GLN A 91 -12.41 -28.93 -6.45
N GLN A 92 -12.38 -30.22 -6.77
CA GLN A 92 -13.58 -31.05 -6.84
C GLN A 92 -14.24 -31.13 -5.45
N ALA A 93 -15.42 -30.53 -5.30
CA ALA A 93 -16.17 -30.57 -4.05
C ALA A 93 -16.54 -32.01 -3.65
N PRO A 94 -16.70 -32.31 -2.35
CA PRO A 94 -17.19 -33.61 -1.89
C PRO A 94 -18.50 -34.02 -2.56
N ALA A 95 -18.72 -35.33 -2.70
CA ALA A 95 -19.94 -35.88 -3.28
C ALA A 95 -21.19 -35.31 -2.57
N GLY A 96 -22.18 -34.88 -3.35
CA GLY A 96 -23.41 -34.27 -2.85
C GLY A 96 -23.35 -32.76 -2.64
N ILE A 97 -22.20 -32.12 -2.87
CA ILE A 97 -22.04 -30.66 -2.78
C ILE A 97 -21.90 -30.07 -4.19
N ASP A 98 -22.86 -29.24 -4.59
CA ASP A 98 -22.74 -28.43 -5.81
C ASP A 98 -21.78 -27.25 -5.57
N ALA A 99 -20.64 -27.25 -6.25
CA ALA A 99 -19.57 -26.28 -6.02
C ALA A 99 -20.00 -24.83 -6.29
N ASN A 100 -20.87 -24.60 -7.27
CA ASN A 100 -21.36 -23.25 -7.61
C ASN A 100 -22.30 -22.70 -6.53
N THR A 101 -23.21 -23.54 -6.04
CA THR A 101 -24.13 -23.22 -4.94
C THR A 101 -23.35 -22.98 -3.64
N ALA A 102 -22.38 -23.85 -3.33
CA ALA A 102 -21.50 -23.68 -2.18
C ALA A 102 -20.70 -22.38 -2.27
N LYS A 103 -20.09 -22.08 -3.42
CA LYS A 103 -19.36 -20.83 -3.66
C LYS A 103 -20.25 -19.61 -3.46
N LYS A 104 -21.47 -19.60 -4.00
CA LYS A 104 -22.43 -18.51 -3.81
C LYS A 104 -22.79 -18.32 -2.32
N SER A 105 -22.99 -19.41 -1.58
CA SER A 105 -23.25 -19.39 -0.14
C SER A 105 -22.07 -18.82 0.66
N ILE A 106 -20.84 -19.26 0.35
CA ILE A 106 -19.61 -18.76 0.95
C ILE A 106 -19.50 -17.24 0.71
N CYS A 107 -19.66 -16.81 -0.54
CA CYS A 107 -19.54 -15.40 -0.91
C CYS A 107 -20.63 -14.49 -0.35
N ALA A 108 -21.80 -15.02 -0.03
CA ALA A 108 -22.85 -14.25 0.64
C ALA A 108 -22.55 -14.00 2.14
N LYS A 109 -21.69 -14.83 2.77
CA LYS A 109 -21.52 -14.86 4.23
C LYS A 109 -20.08 -14.71 4.71
N TRP A 110 -19.11 -14.54 3.81
CA TRP A 110 -17.70 -14.65 4.18
C TRP A 110 -17.24 -13.62 5.21
N LYS A 111 -17.87 -12.43 5.29
CA LYS A 111 -17.57 -11.45 6.35
C LYS A 111 -17.86 -11.99 7.77
N ASN A 112 -18.83 -12.90 7.90
CA ASN A 112 -19.15 -13.52 9.19
C ASN A 112 -18.06 -14.52 9.63
N ILE A 113 -17.36 -15.17 8.68
CA ILE A 113 -16.23 -16.03 9.03
C ILE A 113 -15.02 -15.22 9.48
N GLU A 114 -14.90 -13.96 9.06
CA GLU A 114 -13.83 -13.07 9.51
C GLU A 114 -13.92 -12.84 11.03
N GLU A 115 -15.10 -12.44 11.52
CA GLU A 115 -15.31 -12.14 12.94
C GLU A 115 -15.12 -13.39 13.81
N CYS A 116 -15.71 -14.51 13.39
CA CYS A 116 -15.63 -15.74 14.14
C CYS A 116 -14.24 -16.42 14.03
N GLY A 117 -13.53 -16.27 12.90
CA GLY A 117 -12.17 -16.79 12.74
C GLY A 117 -11.13 -16.03 13.57
N LYS A 118 -11.31 -14.72 13.80
CA LYS A 118 -10.52 -13.97 14.79
C LYS A 118 -10.63 -14.58 16.19
N ASN A 119 -11.83 -15.01 16.58
CA ASN A 119 -12.03 -15.71 17.85
C ASN A 119 -11.35 -17.08 17.85
N ALA A 120 -11.28 -17.80 16.72
CA ALA A 120 -10.54 -19.06 16.62
C ALA A 120 -9.03 -18.84 16.82
N VAL A 121 -8.46 -17.77 16.27
CA VAL A 121 -7.07 -17.37 16.52
C VAL A 121 -6.86 -17.01 18.00
N ALA A 122 -7.72 -16.15 18.56
CA ALA A 122 -7.59 -15.71 19.95
C ALA A 122 -7.74 -16.86 20.97
N ASN A 123 -8.64 -17.81 20.70
CA ASN A 123 -8.94 -18.94 21.59
C ASN A 123 -8.06 -20.17 21.37
N SER A 124 -7.12 -20.11 20.43
CA SER A 124 -6.19 -21.20 20.13
C SER A 124 -5.21 -21.53 21.27
N GLY A 125 -5.14 -20.67 22.31
CA GLY A 125 -4.28 -20.88 23.48
C GLY A 125 -2.78 -20.88 23.16
N CYS A 126 -2.41 -20.40 21.97
CA CYS A 126 -1.05 -20.54 21.47
C CYS A 126 -0.06 -19.65 22.21
N PRO A 127 1.16 -20.15 22.47
CA PRO A 127 2.25 -19.28 22.89
C PRO A 127 2.52 -18.25 21.80
N ARG A 128 3.00 -17.06 22.21
CA ARG A 128 3.13 -15.88 21.35
C ARG A 128 3.91 -16.12 20.05
N ASN A 129 4.93 -16.99 20.09
CA ASN A 129 5.73 -17.35 18.92
C ASN A 129 4.99 -18.23 17.90
N GLN A 130 3.92 -18.93 18.29
CA GLN A 130 3.06 -19.71 17.40
C GLN A 130 1.84 -18.92 16.92
N LEU A 131 1.42 -17.89 17.65
CA LEU A 131 0.25 -17.08 17.32
C LEU A 131 0.37 -16.41 15.95
N LEU A 132 1.57 -15.90 15.60
CA LEU A 132 1.85 -15.37 14.26
C LEU A 132 1.54 -16.36 13.14
N ARG A 133 1.93 -17.63 13.32
CA ARG A 133 1.71 -18.66 12.29
C ARG A 133 0.21 -18.88 12.07
N LEU A 134 -0.59 -18.82 13.14
CA LEU A 134 -2.04 -18.94 13.04
C LEU A 134 -2.71 -17.70 12.46
N GLU A 135 -2.26 -16.51 12.85
CA GLU A 135 -2.75 -15.26 12.30
C GLU A 135 -2.44 -15.18 10.78
N ALA A 136 -1.27 -15.65 10.36
CA ALA A 136 -0.92 -15.81 8.95
C ALA A 136 -1.82 -16.86 8.28
N ALA A 137 -2.01 -18.05 8.87
CA ALA A 137 -2.91 -19.06 8.31
C ALA A 137 -4.35 -18.52 8.14
N PHE A 138 -4.87 -17.83 9.15
CA PHE A 138 -6.18 -17.20 9.13
C PHE A 138 -6.30 -16.12 8.05
N ALA A 139 -5.32 -15.22 7.96
CA ALA A 139 -5.31 -14.21 6.90
C ALA A 139 -5.31 -14.87 5.51
N SER A 140 -4.65 -16.02 5.33
CA SER A 140 -4.52 -16.71 4.04
C SER A 140 -5.88 -17.22 3.60
N ILE A 141 -6.58 -17.84 4.55
CA ILE A 141 -7.93 -18.34 4.40
C ILE A 141 -8.86 -17.19 3.98
N MET A 142 -8.83 -16.08 4.71
CA MET A 142 -9.71 -14.94 4.45
C MET A 142 -9.45 -14.33 3.07
N ILE A 143 -8.18 -14.16 2.70
CA ILE A 143 -7.82 -13.62 1.40
C ILE A 143 -8.28 -14.55 0.27
N ARG A 144 -8.09 -15.87 0.40
CA ARG A 144 -8.54 -16.85 -0.61
C ARG A 144 -10.05 -16.81 -0.78
N ILE A 145 -10.80 -16.74 0.32
CA ILE A 145 -12.25 -16.62 0.26
C ILE A 145 -12.67 -15.31 -0.42
N ALA A 146 -12.13 -14.16 0.00
CA ALA A 146 -12.46 -12.85 -0.59
C ALA A 146 -12.14 -12.81 -2.10
N THR A 147 -10.97 -13.35 -2.49
CA THR A 147 -10.54 -13.46 -3.88
C THR A 147 -11.49 -14.33 -4.71
N ALA A 148 -11.84 -15.52 -4.21
CA ALA A 148 -12.79 -16.42 -4.88
C ALA A 148 -14.18 -15.77 -5.07
N CYS A 149 -14.53 -14.84 -4.19
CA CYS A 149 -15.77 -14.08 -4.21
C CYS A 149 -15.74 -12.79 -5.03
N GLY A 150 -14.60 -12.46 -5.65
CA GLY A 150 -14.42 -11.25 -6.45
C GLY A 150 -14.43 -9.96 -5.63
N ASP A 151 -14.23 -10.04 -4.32
CA ASP A 151 -14.12 -8.89 -3.42
C ASP A 151 -12.64 -8.54 -3.20
N THR A 152 -11.98 -8.10 -4.29
CA THR A 152 -10.60 -7.62 -4.24
C THR A 152 -10.48 -6.21 -3.65
N SER A 153 -11.61 -5.49 -3.54
CA SER A 153 -11.67 -4.15 -2.98
C SER A 153 -11.67 -4.11 -1.45
N SER A 154 -12.26 -5.11 -0.79
CA SER A 154 -12.38 -5.12 0.68
C SER A 154 -11.18 -5.77 1.39
N PHE A 155 -10.36 -6.53 0.67
CA PHE A 155 -9.14 -7.15 1.19
C PHE A 155 -7.95 -6.79 0.30
N PRO A 156 -7.11 -5.81 0.72
CA PRO A 156 -5.82 -5.52 0.08
C PRO A 156 -4.98 -6.79 -0.13
N GLY A 157 -5.16 -7.77 0.77
CA GLY A 157 -4.48 -9.06 0.78
C GLY A 157 -4.53 -9.84 -0.53
N ALA A 158 -5.62 -9.82 -1.30
CA ALA A 158 -5.73 -10.62 -2.54
C ALA A 158 -4.71 -10.17 -3.60
N CYS A 159 -4.56 -8.86 -3.71
CA CYS A 159 -3.58 -8.28 -4.59
C CYS A 159 -2.16 -8.38 -3.98
N LEU A 160 -2.02 -8.23 -2.65
CA LEU A 160 -0.75 -8.47 -1.96
C LEU A 160 -0.19 -9.89 -2.11
N LEU A 161 -1.05 -10.91 -2.27
CA LEU A 161 -0.61 -12.29 -2.54
C LEU A 161 0.12 -12.42 -3.88
N ASN A 162 -0.21 -11.58 -4.86
CA ASN A 162 0.48 -11.55 -6.15
C ASN A 162 1.65 -10.56 -6.15
N LEU A 163 1.75 -9.68 -5.14
CA LEU A 163 2.74 -8.62 -5.11
C LEU A 163 4.17 -9.15 -5.17
N GLU A 164 4.47 -10.27 -4.51
CA GLU A 164 5.77 -10.93 -4.63
C GLU A 164 6.08 -11.27 -6.10
N LYS A 165 5.15 -11.95 -6.78
CA LYS A 165 5.26 -12.31 -8.20
C LYS A 165 5.30 -11.09 -9.11
N ASP A 166 4.58 -10.04 -8.78
CA ASP A 166 4.55 -8.80 -9.52
C ASP A 166 5.89 -8.05 -9.39
N PHE A 167 6.50 -8.08 -8.19
CA PHE A 167 7.85 -7.55 -7.97
C PHE A 167 8.90 -8.38 -8.71
N MET A 168 8.81 -9.71 -8.71
CA MET A 168 9.67 -10.55 -9.58
C MET A 168 9.54 -10.16 -11.06
N THR A 169 8.31 -9.87 -11.49
CA THR A 169 8.02 -9.42 -12.85
C THR A 169 8.70 -8.08 -13.13
N CYS A 170 8.75 -7.18 -12.15
CA CYS A 170 9.52 -5.94 -12.26
C CYS A 170 11.02 -6.17 -12.43
N TYR A 171 11.63 -7.02 -11.61
CA TYR A 171 13.05 -7.40 -11.75
C TYR A 171 13.33 -7.91 -13.17
N LYS A 172 12.55 -8.88 -13.64
CA LYS A 172 12.69 -9.44 -14.99
C LYS A 172 12.51 -8.36 -16.07
N LYS A 173 11.52 -7.47 -15.93
CA LYS A 173 11.20 -6.42 -16.89
C LYS A 173 12.32 -5.40 -17.05
N VAL A 174 13.04 -5.08 -15.98
CA VAL A 174 14.17 -4.14 -16.04
C VAL A 174 15.50 -4.81 -16.38
N GLY A 175 15.50 -6.13 -16.60
CA GLY A 175 16.68 -6.92 -16.92
C GLY A 175 17.54 -7.28 -15.71
N LEU A 176 16.95 -7.29 -14.51
CA LEU A 176 17.58 -7.80 -13.29
C LEU A 176 17.15 -9.24 -13.04
N ASP A 177 18.02 -9.99 -12.37
CA ASP A 177 17.71 -11.36 -11.97
C ASP A 177 16.69 -11.36 -10.80
N PRO A 178 15.49 -11.92 -10.96
CA PRO A 178 14.52 -12.04 -9.87
C PRO A 178 15.05 -12.82 -8.68
N SER A 179 16.10 -13.64 -8.87
CA SER A 179 16.76 -14.36 -7.78
C SER A 179 17.36 -13.42 -6.73
N ILE A 180 17.71 -12.18 -7.09
CA ILE A 180 18.20 -11.16 -6.13
C ILE A 180 17.10 -10.79 -5.13
N TYR A 181 15.83 -10.90 -5.53
CA TYR A 181 14.68 -10.61 -4.67
C TYR A 181 14.21 -11.82 -3.85
N ILE A 182 14.26 -13.02 -4.42
CA ILE A 182 13.63 -14.23 -3.83
C ILE A 182 14.64 -15.13 -3.10
N ASN A 183 15.88 -15.21 -3.58
CA ASN A 183 16.80 -16.23 -3.10
C ASN A 183 17.53 -15.77 -1.85
N ASN A 184 17.78 -16.74 -0.96
CA ASN A 184 18.61 -16.70 0.25
C ASN A 184 20.07 -16.18 0.01
N ARG A 185 20.42 -15.75 -1.20
CA ARG A 185 21.61 -14.93 -1.49
C ARG A 185 21.57 -13.62 -0.70
N THR A 186 20.41 -13.02 -0.49
CA THR A 186 20.26 -11.83 0.37
C THR A 186 20.18 -12.18 1.86
N GLU A 187 19.62 -13.33 2.21
CA GLU A 187 19.34 -13.73 3.60
C GLU A 187 20.60 -14.28 4.31
N ALA A 188 21.45 -15.07 3.64
CA ALA A 188 22.72 -15.54 4.21
C ALA A 188 23.89 -14.56 4.01
N ALA A 189 23.77 -13.58 3.12
CA ALA A 189 24.88 -12.68 2.79
C ALA A 189 24.58 -11.17 2.86
N GLY A 190 23.33 -10.72 3.04
CA GLY A 190 22.98 -9.29 3.01
C GLY A 190 23.12 -8.65 1.62
N ALA A 191 23.15 -9.44 0.55
CA ALA A 191 23.55 -9.01 -0.79
C ALA A 191 22.45 -8.31 -1.61
N LEU A 192 21.90 -7.20 -1.08
CA LEU A 192 20.76 -6.47 -1.66
C LEU A 192 20.91 -5.99 -3.11
N ILE A 193 22.10 -5.56 -3.53
CA ILE A 193 22.35 -5.05 -4.90
C ILE A 193 23.30 -5.96 -5.69
N GLY A 194 23.70 -7.11 -5.13
CA GLY A 194 24.63 -8.06 -5.74
C GLY A 194 25.87 -8.32 -4.89
N THR A 195 26.66 -9.31 -5.28
CA THR A 195 27.87 -9.77 -4.55
C THR A 195 29.18 -9.36 -5.23
N SER A 196 29.08 -8.74 -6.41
CA SER A 196 30.22 -8.28 -7.19
C SER A 196 30.01 -6.86 -7.70
N ASN A 197 31.11 -6.21 -8.06
CA ASN A 197 31.08 -4.87 -8.66
C ASN A 197 30.22 -4.85 -9.94
N GLN A 198 30.27 -5.90 -10.75
CA GLN A 198 29.46 -6.01 -11.97
C GLN A 198 27.96 -6.11 -11.65
N GLU A 199 27.57 -7.00 -10.73
CA GLU A 199 26.16 -7.17 -10.33
C GLU A 199 25.60 -5.87 -9.72
N ALA A 200 26.35 -5.23 -8.82
CA ALA A 200 25.97 -3.96 -8.19
C ALA A 200 25.81 -2.81 -9.19
N ASN A 201 26.74 -2.65 -10.14
CA ASN A 201 26.61 -1.62 -11.16
C ASN A 201 25.40 -1.85 -12.07
N VAL A 202 25.12 -3.11 -12.45
CA VAL A 202 23.93 -3.46 -13.24
C VAL A 202 22.65 -3.13 -12.46
N PHE A 203 22.57 -3.54 -11.19
CA PHE A 203 21.44 -3.20 -10.32
C PHE A 203 21.24 -1.69 -10.22
N CYS A 204 22.29 -0.95 -9.87
CA CYS A 204 22.22 0.48 -9.65
C CYS A 204 21.86 1.27 -10.91
N GLY A 205 22.29 0.81 -12.09
CA GLY A 205 21.88 1.36 -13.38
C GLY A 205 20.40 1.12 -13.72
N LYS A 206 19.71 0.20 -13.04
CA LYS A 206 18.29 -0.16 -13.23
C LYS A 206 17.39 0.21 -12.06
N LYS A 207 17.97 0.75 -10.98
CA LYS A 207 17.27 1.07 -9.72
C LYS A 207 15.99 1.87 -9.96
N GLN A 208 16.06 2.98 -10.70
CA GLN A 208 14.90 3.87 -10.89
C GLN A 208 13.75 3.18 -11.63
N ASP A 209 14.06 2.42 -12.69
CA ASP A 209 13.07 1.68 -13.46
C ASP A 209 12.41 0.58 -12.61
N LEU A 210 13.21 -0.08 -11.77
CA LEU A 210 12.74 -1.13 -10.86
C LEU A 210 11.72 -0.58 -9.86
N PHE A 211 12.09 0.45 -9.09
CA PHE A 211 11.21 1.04 -8.09
C PHE A 211 9.98 1.70 -8.73
N THR A 212 10.11 2.29 -9.92
CA THR A 212 8.97 2.79 -10.69
C THR A 212 8.00 1.66 -11.05
N CYS A 213 8.51 0.51 -11.48
CA CYS A 213 7.69 -0.65 -11.78
C CYS A 213 6.95 -1.17 -10.54
N MET A 214 7.67 -1.32 -9.42
CA MET A 214 7.11 -1.81 -8.16
C MET A 214 6.05 -0.85 -7.58
N ASP A 215 6.31 0.47 -7.64
CA ASP A 215 5.37 1.53 -7.23
C ASP A 215 4.07 1.49 -8.05
N ASN A 216 4.16 1.20 -9.35
CA ASN A 216 2.97 1.04 -10.19
C ASN A 216 2.10 -0.16 -9.77
N PHE A 217 2.69 -1.28 -9.38
CA PHE A 217 1.93 -2.41 -8.85
C PHE A 217 1.29 -2.10 -7.51
N LEU A 218 2.01 -1.42 -6.62
CA LEU A 218 1.45 -0.99 -5.33
C LEU A 218 0.25 -0.07 -5.51
N LYS A 219 0.31 0.87 -6.45
CA LYS A 219 -0.81 1.78 -6.74
C LYS A 219 -2.03 1.09 -7.33
N GLN A 220 -1.84 -0.01 -8.07
CA GLN A 220 -2.95 -0.82 -8.57
C GLN A 220 -3.64 -1.61 -7.45
N CYS A 221 -3.00 -1.68 -6.29
CA CYS A 221 -3.36 -2.51 -5.16
C CYS A 221 -3.90 -1.64 -4.03
N ALA A 222 -5.23 -1.41 -4.00
CA ALA A 222 -5.84 -0.54 -3.00
C ALA A 222 -5.45 -0.96 -1.57
N GLY A 223 -4.84 -0.03 -0.82
CA GLY A 223 -4.38 -0.26 0.55
C GLY A 223 -3.03 -0.99 0.67
N ALA A 224 -2.39 -1.41 -0.43
CA ALA A 224 -1.11 -2.13 -0.37
C ALA A 224 0.00 -1.30 0.25
N GLU A 225 0.15 -0.03 -0.12
CA GLU A 225 1.15 0.85 0.47
C GLU A 225 0.99 0.95 1.99
N GLN A 226 -0.26 1.06 2.46
CA GLN A 226 -0.56 1.05 3.88
C GLN A 226 -0.21 -0.31 4.49
N THR A 227 -0.62 -1.42 3.89
CA THR A 227 -0.31 -2.77 4.41
C THR A 227 1.19 -3.07 4.42
N MET A 228 1.92 -2.65 3.41
CA MET A 228 3.38 -2.79 3.37
C MET A 228 4.05 -1.92 4.43
N SER A 229 3.60 -0.69 4.61
CA SER A 229 4.11 0.20 5.66
C SER A 229 3.92 -0.41 7.05
N LEU A 230 2.80 -1.12 7.26
CA LEU A 230 2.52 -1.84 8.50
C LEU A 230 3.44 -3.03 8.75
N THR A 231 4.00 -3.58 7.69
CA THR A 231 5.00 -4.65 7.73
C THR A 231 6.41 -4.07 7.64
N GLY A 232 6.58 -2.77 7.90
CA GLY A 232 7.87 -2.09 7.83
C GLY A 232 8.49 -2.00 6.45
N PHE A 233 7.75 -2.35 5.39
CA PHE A 233 8.19 -2.18 4.02
C PHE A 233 7.63 -0.86 3.48
N ASP A 234 8.50 0.12 3.34
CA ASP A 234 8.21 1.38 2.66
C ASP A 234 9.06 1.40 1.38
N ILE A 235 8.39 1.35 0.23
CA ILE A 235 9.07 1.26 -1.07
C ILE A 235 9.97 2.48 -1.32
N HIS A 236 9.58 3.65 -0.82
CA HIS A 236 10.36 4.88 -0.95
C HIS A 236 11.54 4.89 0.02
N ALA A 237 11.36 4.39 1.25
CA ALA A 237 12.46 4.17 2.18
C ALA A 237 13.50 3.19 1.61
N MET A 238 13.03 2.09 1.00
CA MET A 238 13.90 1.13 0.34
C MET A 238 14.64 1.76 -0.86
N GLU A 239 13.97 2.54 -1.70
CA GLU A 239 14.59 3.25 -2.83
C GLU A 239 15.70 4.22 -2.37
N ARG A 240 15.47 4.95 -1.27
CA ARG A 240 16.47 5.84 -0.66
C ARG A 240 17.65 5.06 -0.08
N ALA A 241 17.37 4.00 0.68
CA ALA A 241 18.40 3.18 1.32
C ALA A 241 19.29 2.50 0.28
N VAL A 242 18.70 1.91 -0.75
CA VAL A 242 19.44 1.36 -1.89
C VAL A 242 20.21 2.44 -2.64
N GLY A 243 19.70 3.67 -2.69
CA GLY A 243 20.44 4.83 -3.21
C GLY A 243 21.78 5.07 -2.52
N ILE A 244 21.84 4.90 -1.20
CA ILE A 244 23.10 4.99 -0.42
C ILE A 244 24.09 3.92 -0.88
N LEU A 245 23.63 2.67 -1.01
CA LEU A 245 24.49 1.57 -1.46
C LEU A 245 25.02 1.80 -2.88
N CYS A 246 24.15 2.27 -3.77
CA CYS A 246 24.52 2.56 -5.16
C CYS A 246 25.52 3.71 -5.32
N ASN A 247 25.55 4.65 -4.38
CA ASN A 247 26.53 5.73 -4.36
C ASN A 247 27.88 5.29 -3.76
N ASN A 248 27.95 4.10 -3.15
CA ASN A 248 29.15 3.59 -2.49
C ASN A 248 29.27 2.06 -2.66
N ILE A 249 29.33 1.61 -3.92
CA ILE A 249 29.37 0.17 -4.25
C ILE A 249 30.58 -0.52 -3.61
N ASP A 250 31.77 0.08 -3.65
CA ASP A 250 32.97 -0.52 -3.06
C ASP A 250 32.85 -0.67 -1.54
N GLY A 251 32.34 0.34 -0.84
CA GLY A 251 32.08 0.26 0.59
C GLY A 251 31.01 -0.77 0.93
N TYR A 252 29.98 -0.90 0.09
CA TYR A 252 28.96 -1.94 0.23
C TYR A 252 29.55 -3.34 0.09
N LEU A 253 30.37 -3.61 -0.95
CA LEU A 253 30.99 -4.91 -1.17
C LEU A 253 32.02 -5.27 -0.09
N GLN A 254 32.69 -4.27 0.50
CA GLN A 254 33.55 -4.46 1.67
C GLN A 254 32.72 -4.81 2.90
N GLY A 255 31.69 -4.01 3.20
CA GLY A 255 30.79 -4.25 4.33
C GLY A 255 30.06 -5.59 4.24
N LEU A 256 29.71 -6.04 3.03
CA LEU A 256 29.08 -7.33 2.79
C LEU A 256 29.89 -8.48 3.43
N LYS A 257 31.22 -8.44 3.32
CA LYS A 257 32.11 -9.45 3.92
C LYS A 257 32.05 -9.45 5.45
N CYS A 258 31.72 -8.32 6.06
CA CYS A 258 31.56 -8.22 7.50
C CYS A 258 30.15 -8.65 7.95
N PHE A 259 29.11 -8.19 7.25
CA PHE A 259 27.72 -8.38 7.66
C PHE A 259 27.16 -9.77 7.34
N THR A 260 27.81 -10.55 6.46
CA THR A 260 27.45 -11.96 6.19
C THR A 260 27.47 -12.85 7.43
N THR A 261 28.17 -12.44 8.50
CA THR A 261 28.22 -13.21 9.76
C THR A 261 27.84 -12.29 10.91
N PRO A 262 26.54 -12.24 11.28
CA PRO A 262 26.09 -11.35 12.33
C PRO A 262 26.70 -11.72 13.68
N THR A 263 27.10 -10.70 14.44
CA THR A 263 27.53 -10.84 15.83
C THR A 263 26.35 -11.30 16.70
N GLU A 264 26.62 -11.80 17.90
CA GLU A 264 25.55 -12.17 18.83
C GLU A 264 24.72 -10.96 19.24
N GLU A 265 25.34 -9.79 19.35
CA GLU A 265 24.67 -8.51 19.57
C GLU A 265 23.73 -8.16 18.40
N ALA A 266 24.18 -8.32 17.15
CA ALA A 266 23.36 -8.01 15.96
C ALA A 266 22.15 -8.96 15.89
N LYS A 267 22.37 -10.26 16.12
CA LYS A 267 21.29 -11.25 16.23
C LYS A 267 20.30 -10.86 17.32
N LEU A 268 20.77 -10.42 18.49
CA LEU A 268 19.90 -9.96 19.57
C LEU A 268 19.08 -8.73 19.16
N CYS A 269 19.67 -7.77 18.45
CA CYS A 269 18.97 -6.58 17.95
C CYS A 269 17.85 -6.96 16.97
N VAL A 270 18.11 -7.86 16.01
CA VAL A 270 17.12 -8.34 15.02
C VAL A 270 16.03 -9.14 15.71
N ASN A 271 16.39 -10.09 16.59
CA ASN A 271 15.43 -10.92 17.32
C ASN A 271 14.52 -10.09 18.24
N THR A 272 15.06 -9.06 18.88
CA THR A 272 14.28 -8.13 19.71
C THR A 272 13.31 -7.33 18.86
N MET A 273 13.75 -6.79 17.72
CA MET A 273 12.86 -6.08 16.79
C MET A 273 11.73 -7.00 16.30
N ALA A 274 12.06 -8.22 15.86
CA ALA A 274 11.07 -9.19 15.39
C ALA A 274 10.03 -9.52 16.48
N LYS A 275 10.49 -9.74 17.72
CA LYS A 275 9.62 -9.98 18.88
C LYS A 275 8.71 -8.78 19.18
N ASP A 276 9.24 -7.56 19.11
CA ASP A 276 8.49 -6.34 19.41
C ASP A 276 7.47 -6.02 18.31
N ILE A 277 7.82 -6.18 17.02
CA ILE A 277 6.88 -6.02 15.90
C ILE A 277 5.76 -7.05 16.02
N THR A 278 6.11 -8.31 16.27
CA THR A 278 5.14 -9.37 16.55
C THR A 278 4.21 -8.99 17.69
N SER A 279 4.79 -8.47 18.76
CA SER A 279 4.06 -8.05 19.94
C SER A 279 3.03 -6.98 19.62
N LEU A 280 3.47 -5.98 18.85
CA LEU A 280 2.65 -4.86 18.42
C LEU A 280 1.52 -5.30 17.48
N SER A 281 1.78 -6.19 16.53
CA SER A 281 0.75 -6.76 15.65
C SER A 281 -0.32 -7.51 16.45
N THR A 282 0.07 -8.34 17.42
CA THR A 282 -0.90 -9.01 18.31
C THR A 282 -1.73 -8.01 19.12
N GLN A 283 -1.11 -6.94 19.64
CA GLN A 283 -1.82 -5.89 20.37
C GLN A 283 -2.82 -5.15 19.47
N GLN A 284 -2.45 -4.87 18.23
CA GLN A 284 -3.33 -4.23 17.27
C GLN A 284 -4.58 -5.08 16.97
N LEU A 285 -4.41 -6.40 16.84
CA LEU A 285 -5.51 -7.33 16.62
C LEU A 285 -6.39 -7.52 17.87
N THR A 286 -5.79 -7.61 19.06
CA THR A 286 -6.51 -7.99 20.30
C THR A 286 -7.03 -6.80 21.10
N GLN A 287 -6.29 -5.70 21.14
CA GLN A 287 -6.59 -4.53 21.98
C GLN A 287 -7.21 -3.37 21.18
N LYS A 288 -7.48 -3.59 19.88
CA LYS A 288 -8.00 -2.56 18.96
C LYS A 288 -7.16 -1.28 18.99
N PHE A 289 -5.83 -1.39 18.98
CA PHE A 289 -5.00 -0.20 18.76
C PHE A 289 -5.48 0.48 17.48
N ASP A 290 -5.71 1.78 17.57
CA ASP A 290 -5.90 2.54 16.36
C ASP A 290 -4.60 2.55 15.56
N MET A 291 -4.73 2.80 14.26
CA MET A 291 -3.62 2.78 13.34
C MET A 291 -2.52 3.80 13.68
N ASN A 292 -2.84 4.86 14.41
CA ASN A 292 -1.86 5.85 14.81
C ASN A 292 -1.02 5.35 15.98
N GLN A 293 -1.65 4.76 17.00
CA GLN A 293 -0.94 4.11 18.11
C GLN A 293 -0.03 3.00 17.59
N PHE A 294 -0.52 2.17 16.67
CA PHE A 294 0.32 1.17 16.00
C PHE A 294 1.55 1.82 15.37
N MET A 295 1.36 2.86 14.54
CA MET A 295 2.49 3.47 13.83
C MET A 295 3.49 4.16 14.77
N VAL A 296 3.04 4.77 15.87
CA VAL A 296 3.95 5.36 16.87
C VAL A 296 4.83 4.27 17.49
N GLU A 297 4.25 3.18 17.96
CA GLU A 297 5.01 2.08 18.55
C GLU A 297 5.91 1.38 17.53
N PHE A 298 5.43 1.22 16.29
CA PHE A 298 6.25 0.70 15.20
C PHE A 298 7.51 1.56 14.98
N CYS A 299 7.34 2.89 14.98
CA CYS A 299 8.46 3.82 14.85
C CYS A 299 9.42 3.70 16.03
N ASN A 300 8.93 3.62 17.27
CA ASN A 300 9.77 3.38 18.46
C ASN A 300 10.59 2.09 18.34
N ILE A 301 9.98 1.01 17.85
CA ILE A 301 10.67 -0.27 17.64
C ILE A 301 11.77 -0.12 16.60
N ARG A 302 11.50 0.55 15.47
CA ARG A 302 12.50 0.76 14.41
C ARG A 302 13.66 1.63 14.88
N VAL A 303 13.39 2.75 15.57
CA VAL A 303 14.43 3.64 16.12
C VAL A 303 15.34 2.91 17.12
N ARG A 304 14.74 2.12 18.03
CA ARG A 304 15.51 1.28 18.97
C ARG A 304 16.35 0.24 18.25
N HIS A 305 15.81 -0.41 17.22
CA HIS A 305 16.56 -1.37 16.42
C HIS A 305 17.77 -0.73 15.74
N VAL A 306 17.60 0.39 15.03
CA VAL A 306 18.72 1.10 14.38
C VAL A 306 19.78 1.52 15.41
N THR A 307 19.37 1.96 16.60
CA THR A 307 20.30 2.29 17.70
C THR A 307 21.11 1.08 18.18
N CYS A 308 20.44 -0.07 18.30
CA CYS A 308 21.04 -1.33 18.73
C CYS A 308 22.02 -1.84 17.68
N ASP A 309 21.57 -1.92 16.43
CA ASP A 309 22.33 -2.45 15.31
C ASP A 309 23.57 -1.60 15.02
N ALA A 310 23.48 -0.27 15.11
CA ALA A 310 24.62 0.62 14.91
C ALA A 310 25.82 0.37 15.85
N LYS A 311 25.59 -0.30 17.00
CA LYS A 311 26.61 -0.64 17.99
C LYS A 311 27.03 -2.12 17.94
N ALA A 312 26.31 -2.93 17.18
CA ALA A 312 26.47 -4.38 17.15
C ALA A 312 27.65 -4.87 16.29
N TRP A 313 28.36 -3.98 15.60
CA TRP A 313 29.38 -4.33 14.62
C TRP A 313 30.81 -3.83 14.98
N PRO A 314 31.31 -4.09 16.19
CA PRO A 314 32.60 -3.55 16.65
C PRO A 314 33.82 -4.11 15.89
N THR A 315 33.66 -5.23 15.19
CA THR A 315 34.72 -5.90 14.42
C THR A 315 34.83 -5.44 12.97
N CYS A 316 33.83 -4.71 12.46
CA CYS A 316 33.84 -4.20 11.09
C CYS A 316 34.64 -2.91 10.98
N ALA A 317 35.08 -2.55 9.77
CA ALA A 317 35.77 -1.29 9.59
C ALA A 317 34.80 -0.11 9.83
N PRO A 318 35.23 1.00 10.46
CA PRO A 318 34.34 2.13 10.76
C PRO A 318 33.59 2.69 9.54
N ALA A 319 34.21 2.66 8.36
CA ALA A 319 33.59 3.10 7.11
C ALA A 319 32.42 2.21 6.68
N GLU A 320 32.54 0.89 6.86
CA GLU A 320 31.50 -0.10 6.54
C GLU A 320 30.31 0.04 7.49
N VAL A 321 30.59 0.19 8.80
CA VAL A 321 29.56 0.45 9.82
C VAL A 321 28.86 1.78 9.56
N THR A 322 29.59 2.82 9.16
CA THR A 322 29.01 4.11 8.80
C THR A 322 28.05 3.97 7.62
N LEU A 323 28.44 3.24 6.57
CA LEU A 323 27.58 3.00 5.41
C LEU A 323 26.32 2.19 5.79
N LYS A 324 26.46 1.16 6.63
CA LYS A 324 25.32 0.40 7.15
C LYS A 324 24.38 1.28 7.96
N ASN A 325 24.90 2.11 8.85
CA ASN A 325 24.08 3.04 9.64
C ASN A 325 23.32 4.01 8.74
N GLN A 326 23.96 4.56 7.69
CA GLN A 326 23.28 5.40 6.71
C GLN A 326 22.17 4.63 5.98
N PHE A 327 22.43 3.39 5.57
CA PHE A 327 21.44 2.52 4.96
C PHE A 327 20.23 2.26 5.89
N GLU A 328 20.47 1.84 7.13
CA GLU A 328 19.42 1.56 8.12
C GLU A 328 18.58 2.80 8.46
N CYS A 329 19.23 3.97 8.54
CA CYS A 329 18.58 5.25 8.75
C CYS A 329 17.66 5.63 7.58
N GLN A 330 18.04 5.31 6.34
CA GLN A 330 17.20 5.56 5.16
C GLN A 330 16.01 4.60 5.04
N LEU A 331 16.13 3.40 5.61
CA LEU A 331 15.04 2.43 5.73
C LEU A 331 13.97 2.84 6.77
N ILE A 332 14.23 3.86 7.60
CA ILE A 332 13.19 4.36 8.51
C ILE A 332 12.07 4.98 7.66
N PRO A 333 10.80 4.52 7.79
CA PRO A 333 9.70 5.07 7.01
C PRO A 333 9.56 6.57 7.20
N THR A 334 9.15 7.29 6.16
CA THR A 334 9.07 8.76 6.21
C THR A 334 8.20 9.27 7.36
N ARG A 335 7.13 8.55 7.69
CA ARG A 335 6.26 8.86 8.83
C ARG A 335 6.98 8.78 10.18
N CYS A 336 7.90 7.83 10.35
CA CYS A 336 8.70 7.70 11.56
C CYS A 336 9.73 8.82 11.66
N LEU A 337 10.37 9.14 10.55
CA LEU A 337 11.27 10.28 10.44
C LEU A 337 10.60 11.59 10.88
N GLN A 338 9.33 11.81 10.52
CA GLN A 338 8.56 13.00 10.91
C GLN A 338 8.16 13.02 12.39
N THR A 339 7.83 11.85 12.96
CA THR A 339 7.26 11.77 14.33
C THR A 339 8.33 11.63 15.42
N HIS A 340 9.50 11.09 15.08
CA HIS A 340 10.60 10.81 16.01
C HIS A 340 11.92 11.47 15.57
N ILE A 341 11.82 12.60 14.86
CA ILE A 341 12.98 13.30 14.29
C ILE A 341 14.10 13.56 15.30
N SER A 342 13.76 13.98 16.52
CA SER A 342 14.75 14.30 17.55
C SER A 342 15.56 13.08 17.97
N GLU A 343 14.93 11.93 18.10
CA GLU A 343 15.60 10.67 18.46
C GLU A 343 16.42 10.16 17.28
N ILE A 344 15.83 10.16 16.09
CA ILE A 344 16.47 9.72 14.86
C ILE A 344 17.70 10.57 14.56
N ALA A 345 17.65 11.88 14.75
CA ALA A 345 18.78 12.78 14.55
C ALA A 345 19.97 12.52 15.50
N THR A 346 19.75 11.84 16.63
CA THR A 346 20.86 11.43 17.53
C THR A 346 21.55 10.15 17.09
N ILE A 347 20.90 9.34 16.25
CA ILE A 347 21.37 8.03 15.80
C ILE A 347 21.90 8.13 14.37
N CYS A 348 21.13 8.82 13.53
CA CYS A 348 21.39 9.06 12.12
C CYS A 348 22.11 10.40 11.97
N ASN A 349 23.24 10.41 11.27
CA ASN A 349 23.86 11.68 10.90
C ASN A 349 22.83 12.51 10.14
N THR A 350 22.52 13.72 10.62
CA THR A 350 21.52 14.58 9.99
C THR A 350 21.89 14.90 8.54
N ASP A 351 23.17 15.01 8.21
CA ASP A 351 23.62 15.19 6.82
C ASP A 351 23.26 14.01 5.90
N SER A 352 23.03 12.84 6.49
CA SER A 352 22.62 11.63 5.77
C SER A 352 21.12 11.44 5.69
N LEU A 353 20.31 12.25 6.40
CA LEU A 353 18.85 12.20 6.29
C LEU A 353 18.39 13.04 5.07
N PRO A 354 17.27 12.68 4.42
CA PRO A 354 16.73 13.47 3.33
C PRO A 354 16.48 14.92 3.81
N PRO A 355 16.90 15.97 3.08
CA PRO A 355 16.77 17.36 3.53
C PRO A 355 15.33 17.76 3.89
N ASP A 356 14.36 17.15 3.22
CA ASP A 356 12.90 17.24 3.40
C ASP A 356 12.41 16.76 4.76
N VAL A 357 13.17 15.91 5.43
CA VAL A 357 12.79 15.33 6.73
C VAL A 357 13.15 16.26 7.87
N ILE A 358 14.31 16.93 7.80
CA ILE A 358 14.96 17.55 8.97
C ILE A 358 14.29 18.87 9.37
N ASN A 359 13.55 19.50 8.45
CA ASN A 359 12.80 20.71 8.73
C ASN A 359 11.71 20.87 7.67
N PRO A 360 10.41 20.88 8.02
CA PRO A 360 9.34 21.13 7.04
C PRO A 360 9.45 22.50 6.35
N ASN A 361 10.23 23.44 6.92
CA ASN A 361 10.57 24.72 6.30
C ASN A 361 11.83 24.67 5.42
N ASN A 362 12.59 23.57 5.46
CA ASN A 362 13.77 23.34 4.63
C ASN A 362 13.44 22.34 3.51
N ILE A 363 12.38 22.67 2.79
CA ILE A 363 12.00 22.08 1.50
C ILE A 363 13.30 21.88 0.68
N PRO A 364 13.62 20.65 0.22
CA PRO A 364 14.84 20.36 -0.51
C PRO A 364 15.08 21.40 -1.61
N ALA A 365 16.34 21.71 -1.93
CA ALA A 365 16.63 22.61 -3.04
C ALA A 365 15.94 22.16 -4.36
N CYS A 366 15.80 20.83 -4.54
CA CYS A 366 15.01 20.28 -5.64
C CYS A 366 13.52 20.59 -5.50
N ALA A 367 12.92 20.54 -4.31
CA ALA A 367 11.51 20.89 -4.12
C ALA A 367 11.24 22.40 -4.25
N LYS A 368 12.20 23.28 -3.91
CA LYS A 368 12.11 24.71 -4.24
C LYS A 368 12.06 24.96 -5.75
N SER A 369 12.84 24.20 -6.53
CA SER A 369 12.80 24.26 -8.00
C SER A 369 11.69 23.41 -8.61
N LEU A 370 11.13 22.45 -7.88
CA LEU A 370 10.10 21.51 -8.35
C LEU A 370 8.85 22.24 -8.79
N GLN A 371 8.39 23.24 -8.03
CA GLN A 371 7.24 24.05 -8.42
C GLN A 371 7.51 24.76 -9.76
N THR A 372 8.69 25.37 -9.93
CA THR A 372 9.10 26.01 -11.19
C THR A 372 9.23 25.01 -12.35
N ASN A 373 9.79 23.83 -12.08
CA ASN A 373 9.98 22.80 -13.09
C ASN A 373 8.64 22.19 -13.53
N ILE A 374 7.73 21.96 -12.58
CA ILE A 374 6.37 21.50 -12.91
C ILE A 374 5.63 22.57 -13.72
N LYS A 375 5.72 23.85 -13.33
CA LYS A 375 5.18 24.95 -14.16
C LYS A 375 5.77 24.93 -15.58
N SER A 376 7.05 24.60 -15.73
CA SER A 376 7.70 24.46 -17.03
C SER A 376 7.12 23.30 -17.84
N CYS A 377 6.75 22.17 -17.21
CA CYS A 377 6.00 21.11 -17.88
C CYS A 377 4.66 21.61 -18.43
N PHE A 378 3.89 22.38 -17.65
CA PHE A 378 2.62 22.95 -18.12
C PHE A 378 2.82 23.92 -19.29
N GLN A 379 3.80 24.82 -19.18
CA GLN A 379 4.15 25.78 -20.24
C GLN A 379 4.58 25.10 -21.53
N GLN A 380 5.37 24.02 -21.45
CA GLN A 380 5.82 23.24 -22.61
C GLN A 380 4.65 22.75 -23.47
N TYR A 381 3.50 22.46 -22.86
CA TYR A 381 2.30 21.98 -23.54
C TYR A 381 1.22 23.05 -23.71
N GLN A 382 1.60 24.34 -23.59
CA GLN A 382 0.69 25.49 -23.73
C GLN A 382 -0.52 25.43 -22.79
N VAL A 383 -0.31 24.89 -21.59
CA VAL A 383 -1.30 24.85 -20.50
C VAL A 383 -0.89 25.88 -19.45
N ASP A 384 -1.84 26.64 -18.91
CA ASP A 384 -1.59 27.61 -17.85
C ASP A 384 -0.90 26.92 -16.65
N PRO A 385 0.34 27.32 -16.30
CA PRO A 385 1.05 26.73 -15.16
C PRO A 385 0.37 26.95 -13.81
N ASN A 386 -0.58 27.89 -13.70
CA ASN A 386 -1.34 28.10 -12.47
C ASN A 386 -2.40 27.01 -12.22
N ILE A 387 -2.73 26.20 -13.23
CA ILE A 387 -3.57 24.99 -13.06
C ILE A 387 -2.90 24.00 -12.09
N PHE A 388 -1.56 23.99 -12.05
CA PHE A 388 -0.84 23.19 -11.06
C PHE A 388 -1.04 23.71 -9.63
N LEU A 389 -1.31 25.01 -9.45
CA LEU A 389 -1.45 25.64 -8.14
C LEU A 389 -2.85 25.52 -7.54
N ILE A 390 -3.73 24.70 -8.13
CA ILE A 390 -5.08 24.44 -7.60
C ILE A 390 -4.98 23.79 -6.22
N ASN A 391 -4.76 24.61 -5.21
CA ASN A 391 -4.81 24.26 -3.79
C ASN A 391 -6.20 24.63 -3.24
N ILE A 392 -6.41 24.47 -1.94
CA ILE A 392 -7.71 24.76 -1.32
C ILE A 392 -8.04 26.27 -1.32
N THR A 393 -7.05 27.13 -1.58
CA THR A 393 -7.19 28.59 -1.48
C THR A 393 -7.27 29.31 -2.82
N HIS A 394 -7.04 28.60 -3.93
CA HIS A 394 -7.16 29.17 -5.27
C HIS A 394 -8.61 29.41 -5.65
N ASP A 395 -8.84 30.53 -6.34
CA ASP A 395 -10.11 30.84 -6.97
C ASP A 395 -10.36 29.88 -8.13
N ARG A 396 -11.33 28.99 -7.96
CA ARG A 396 -11.62 27.90 -8.90
C ARG A 396 -12.66 28.26 -9.96
N ARG A 397 -12.95 29.54 -10.18
CA ARG A 397 -13.91 29.97 -11.22
C ARG A 397 -13.53 29.48 -12.62
N ASN A 398 -12.24 29.31 -12.90
CA ASN A 398 -11.73 28.72 -14.14
C ASN A 398 -10.74 27.59 -13.82
N PHE A 399 -11.21 26.38 -13.54
CA PHE A 399 -10.37 25.25 -13.09
C PHE A 399 -9.18 24.96 -14.02
N LEU A 400 -9.41 24.94 -15.33
CA LEU A 400 -8.42 24.66 -16.36
C LEU A 400 -8.26 25.82 -17.35
N GLY A 401 -8.64 27.04 -16.95
CA GLY A 401 -8.73 28.17 -17.88
C GLY A 401 -9.93 28.07 -18.82
N ASP A 402 -9.84 28.73 -19.98
CA ASP A 402 -10.86 28.66 -21.02
C ASP A 402 -10.92 27.28 -21.71
N ILE A 403 -11.88 27.11 -22.63
CA ILE A 403 -12.05 25.84 -23.35
C ILE A 403 -10.84 25.45 -24.21
N GLY A 404 -10.06 26.44 -24.69
CA GLY A 404 -8.83 26.20 -25.45
C GLY A 404 -7.73 25.61 -24.57
N GLN A 405 -7.53 26.17 -23.38
CA GLN A 405 -6.61 25.65 -22.37
C GLN A 405 -6.98 24.23 -21.94
N ALA A 406 -8.26 23.96 -21.68
CA ALA A 406 -8.73 22.62 -21.35
C ALA A 406 -8.53 21.63 -22.51
N THR A 407 -8.76 22.05 -23.76
CA THR A 407 -8.51 21.23 -24.95
C THR A 407 -7.02 20.89 -25.09
N ASN A 408 -6.14 21.88 -24.91
CA ASN A 408 -4.69 21.69 -24.94
C ASN A 408 -4.25 20.71 -23.85
N LEU A 409 -4.72 20.89 -22.61
CA LEU A 409 -4.45 19.97 -21.51
C LEU A 409 -4.91 18.55 -21.83
N CYS A 410 -6.14 18.36 -22.31
CA CYS A 410 -6.66 17.03 -22.62
C CYS A 410 -5.92 16.33 -23.76
N SER A 411 -5.50 17.09 -24.79
CA SER A 411 -4.69 16.55 -25.90
C SER A 411 -3.27 16.18 -25.49
N SER A 412 -2.72 16.85 -24.46
CA SER A 412 -1.33 16.69 -24.01
C SER A 412 -1.17 15.95 -22.68
N ARG A 413 -2.27 15.57 -22.00
CA ARG A 413 -2.28 15.06 -20.62
C ARG A 413 -1.23 13.97 -20.36
N GLY A 414 -1.11 12.99 -21.26
CA GLY A 414 -0.17 11.87 -21.07
C GLY A 414 1.28 12.35 -21.03
N LYS A 415 1.65 13.25 -21.93
CA LYS A 415 3.01 13.83 -21.99
C LYS A 415 3.26 14.79 -20.84
N LEU A 416 2.26 15.56 -20.43
CA LEU A 416 2.34 16.45 -19.28
C LEU A 416 2.58 15.68 -17.98
N PHE A 417 1.76 14.66 -17.69
CA PHE A 417 1.92 13.85 -16.48
C PHE A 417 3.19 13.00 -16.51
N GLN A 418 3.67 12.59 -17.70
CA GLN A 418 4.98 11.98 -17.84
C GLN A 418 6.12 12.94 -17.48
N CYS A 419 6.06 14.20 -17.94
CA CYS A 419 7.02 15.25 -17.58
C CYS A 419 7.03 15.48 -16.06
N MET A 420 5.85 15.67 -15.46
CA MET A 420 5.72 15.84 -14.00
C MET A 420 6.25 14.63 -13.24
N SER A 421 5.93 13.41 -13.68
CA SER A 421 6.38 12.19 -13.02
C SER A 421 7.89 12.09 -13.01
N GLY A 422 8.57 12.46 -14.10
CA GLY A 422 10.03 12.47 -14.17
C GLY A 422 10.69 13.49 -13.24
N LEU A 423 10.06 14.67 -13.06
CA LEU A 423 10.53 15.67 -12.10
C LEU A 423 10.32 15.23 -10.65
N ILE A 424 9.18 14.60 -10.36
CA ILE A 424 8.83 14.12 -9.02
C ILE A 424 9.70 12.93 -8.64
N SER A 425 9.94 11.98 -9.55
CA SER A 425 10.85 10.86 -9.27
C SER A 425 12.31 11.29 -9.14
N GLY A 426 12.73 12.34 -9.86
CA GLY A 426 14.08 12.90 -9.78
C GLY A 426 14.37 13.71 -8.50
N CYS A 427 13.39 13.96 -7.64
CA CYS A 427 13.55 14.76 -6.42
C CYS A 427 13.06 13.97 -5.20
N SER A 428 14.00 13.51 -4.37
CA SER A 428 13.67 12.88 -3.10
C SER A 428 12.85 13.84 -2.23
N GLY A 429 11.75 13.36 -1.64
CA GLY A 429 10.82 14.18 -0.86
C GLY A 429 9.81 14.99 -1.69
N ALA A 430 9.83 14.91 -3.02
CA ALA A 430 8.91 15.66 -3.88
C ALA A 430 7.45 15.30 -3.61
N ARG A 431 7.13 14.01 -3.45
CA ARG A 431 5.76 13.55 -3.23
C ARG A 431 5.21 14.09 -1.92
N GLU A 432 6.03 14.09 -0.88
CA GLU A 432 5.69 14.59 0.45
C GLU A 432 5.56 16.10 0.47
N ALA A 433 6.45 16.83 -0.20
CA ALA A 433 6.34 18.28 -0.37
C ALA A 433 5.04 18.64 -1.11
N LEU A 434 4.71 17.92 -2.17
CA LEU A 434 3.45 18.09 -2.89
C LEU A 434 2.25 17.77 -2.01
N ALA A 435 2.28 16.67 -1.26
CA ALA A 435 1.21 16.29 -0.34
C ALA A 435 1.01 17.37 0.74
N TYR A 436 2.09 17.91 1.28
CA TYR A 436 2.04 19.02 2.22
C TYR A 436 1.43 20.30 1.61
N TRP A 437 1.65 20.54 0.32
CA TRP A 437 0.99 21.63 -0.43
C TRP A 437 -0.46 21.34 -0.83
N GLY A 438 -1.01 20.18 -0.49
CA GLY A 438 -2.35 19.78 -0.88
C GLY A 438 -2.43 19.12 -2.26
N HIS A 439 -1.30 18.72 -2.85
CA HIS A 439 -1.21 18.13 -4.19
C HIS A 439 -0.86 16.65 -4.14
N GLN A 440 -1.53 15.87 -4.98
CA GLN A 440 -1.17 14.49 -5.25
C GLN A 440 -1.29 14.27 -6.77
N GLN A 441 -0.20 13.81 -7.40
CA GLN A 441 -0.14 13.75 -8.87
C GLN A 441 -1.22 12.83 -9.45
N SER A 442 -1.46 11.67 -8.83
CA SER A 442 -2.51 10.73 -9.25
C SER A 442 -3.90 11.35 -9.14
N ALA A 443 -4.20 12.01 -8.01
CA ALA A 443 -5.44 12.74 -7.79
C ALA A 443 -5.70 13.82 -8.86
N LEU A 444 -4.67 14.60 -9.19
CA LEU A 444 -4.74 15.60 -10.26
C LEU A 444 -5.00 14.96 -11.63
N GLN A 445 -4.34 13.85 -11.94
CA GLN A 445 -4.54 13.13 -13.19
C GLN A 445 -5.97 12.58 -13.31
N GLU A 446 -6.49 11.95 -12.26
CA GLU A 446 -7.87 11.45 -12.23
C GLU A 446 -8.89 12.58 -12.35
N ALA A 447 -8.65 13.73 -11.71
CA ALA A 447 -9.50 14.89 -11.83
C ALA A 447 -9.49 15.44 -13.27
N VAL A 448 -8.32 15.57 -13.90
CA VAL A 448 -8.20 15.99 -15.31
C VAL A 448 -8.94 15.02 -16.24
N ASP A 449 -8.90 13.71 -15.96
CA ASP A 449 -9.62 12.73 -16.76
C ASP A 449 -11.14 12.94 -16.73
N VAL A 450 -11.72 13.37 -15.60
CA VAL A 450 -13.14 13.75 -15.52
C VAL A 450 -13.45 14.86 -16.51
N ILE A 451 -12.66 15.94 -16.51
CA ILE A 451 -12.90 17.06 -17.42
C ILE A 451 -12.68 16.66 -18.88
N CYS A 452 -11.67 15.86 -19.17
CA CYS A 452 -11.38 15.44 -20.53
C CYS A 452 -12.45 14.52 -21.11
N ASN A 453 -13.07 13.69 -20.28
CA ASN A 453 -14.20 12.85 -20.69
C ASN A 453 -15.48 13.68 -20.93
N ASP A 454 -15.61 14.81 -20.23
CA ASP A 454 -16.79 15.68 -20.26
C ASP A 454 -16.46 17.11 -20.78
N LEU A 455 -15.52 17.25 -21.73
CA LEU A 455 -14.95 18.55 -22.14
C LEU A 455 -16.01 19.56 -22.65
N ASN A 456 -17.01 19.08 -23.39
CA ASN A 456 -18.12 19.89 -23.86
C ASN A 456 -18.97 20.44 -22.68
N LEU A 457 -19.17 19.62 -21.66
CA LEU A 457 -19.90 20.00 -20.46
C LEU A 457 -19.09 20.99 -19.61
N TYR A 458 -17.76 20.83 -19.56
CA TYR A 458 -16.86 21.82 -18.97
C TYR A 458 -16.99 23.19 -19.65
N GLY A 459 -17.04 23.24 -20.98
CA GLY A 459 -17.28 24.47 -21.72
C GLY A 459 -18.60 25.16 -21.36
N LYS A 460 -19.68 24.40 -21.15
CA LYS A 460 -20.96 24.93 -20.65
C LYS A 460 -20.83 25.41 -19.20
N GLY A 461 -20.12 24.65 -18.37
CA GLY A 461 -19.87 24.97 -16.97
C GLY A 461 -19.11 26.28 -16.79
N LEU A 462 -18.14 26.58 -17.66
CA LEU A 462 -17.40 27.85 -17.62
C LEU A 462 -18.32 29.07 -17.67
N LEU A 463 -19.36 29.05 -18.49
CA LEU A 463 -20.34 30.15 -18.55
C LEU A 463 -21.09 30.30 -17.22
N CYS A 464 -21.33 29.20 -16.50
CA CYS A 464 -21.91 29.26 -15.17
C CYS A 464 -20.91 29.80 -14.15
N PHE A 465 -19.67 29.29 -14.15
CA PHE A 465 -18.66 29.59 -13.13
C PHE A 465 -18.04 30.99 -13.24
N GLN A 466 -18.12 31.61 -14.41
CA GLN A 466 -17.59 32.96 -14.65
C GLN A 466 -18.43 34.07 -14.02
N ASN A 467 -19.73 33.83 -13.82
CA ASN A 467 -20.61 34.79 -13.18
C ASN A 467 -20.34 34.80 -11.68
N GLY A 468 -19.46 35.71 -11.25
CA GLY A 468 -18.97 35.84 -9.89
C GLY A 468 -20.09 35.71 -8.84
N ASN A 469 -20.20 34.51 -8.28
CA ASN A 469 -21.20 34.18 -7.30
C ASN A 469 -20.66 34.59 -5.93
N VAL A 470 -21.22 35.65 -5.34
CA VAL A 470 -20.78 36.20 -4.04
C VAL A 470 -20.69 35.11 -2.96
N PRO A 471 -21.67 34.21 -2.82
CA PRO A 471 -21.54 33.02 -1.98
C PRO A 471 -20.27 32.18 -2.20
N VAL A 472 -19.86 31.95 -3.45
CA VAL A 472 -18.62 31.19 -3.75
C VAL A 472 -17.39 31.95 -3.28
N GLN A 473 -17.35 33.25 -3.52
CA GLN A 473 -16.26 34.10 -3.03
C GLN A 473 -16.15 34.07 -1.51
N GLN A 474 -17.30 34.04 -0.80
CA GLN A 474 -17.35 33.89 0.65
C GLN A 474 -16.84 32.52 1.11
N CYS A 475 -17.16 31.43 0.39
CA CYS A 475 -16.61 30.11 0.66
C CYS A 475 -15.07 30.13 0.54
N VAL A 476 -14.54 30.69 -0.55
CA VAL A 476 -13.09 30.79 -0.79
C VAL A 476 -12.42 31.64 0.29
N SER A 477 -12.94 32.84 0.58
CA SER A 477 -12.33 33.73 1.58
C SER A 477 -12.31 33.12 2.98
N THR A 478 -13.38 32.40 3.34
CA THR A 478 -13.47 31.68 4.62
C THR A 478 -12.42 30.59 4.70
N THR A 479 -12.28 29.79 3.63
CA THR A 479 -11.28 28.72 3.58
C THR A 479 -9.85 29.28 3.60
N VAL A 480 -9.56 30.35 2.87
CA VAL A 480 -8.25 31.04 2.91
C VAL A 480 -7.93 31.49 4.34
N SER A 481 -8.87 32.15 5.01
CA SER A 481 -8.70 32.61 6.39
C SER A 481 -8.41 31.46 7.34
N LYS A 482 -9.21 30.38 7.28
CA LYS A 482 -9.01 29.19 8.12
C LYS A 482 -7.71 28.45 7.81
N MET A 483 -7.29 28.39 6.54
CA MET A 483 -6.01 27.80 6.14
C MET A 483 -4.83 28.61 6.68
N ASN A 484 -4.89 29.95 6.60
CA ASN A 484 -3.86 30.80 7.21
C ASN A 484 -3.78 30.61 8.73
N GLN A 485 -4.92 30.46 9.40
CA GLN A 485 -4.95 30.14 10.83
C GLN A 485 -4.34 28.77 11.11
N LEU A 486 -4.66 27.74 10.32
CA LEU A 486 -4.13 26.40 10.48
C LEU A 486 -2.60 26.37 10.29
N THR A 487 -2.09 27.03 9.25
CA THR A 487 -0.64 27.17 9.01
C THR A 487 0.03 27.91 10.17
N ASN A 488 -0.55 29.01 10.64
CA ASN A 488 -0.02 29.74 11.80
C ASN A 488 0.00 28.86 13.05
N LYS A 489 -1.08 28.12 13.34
CA LYS A 489 -1.11 27.16 14.47
C LYS A 489 -0.03 26.09 14.31
N GLN A 490 0.22 25.61 13.10
CA GLN A 490 1.28 24.62 12.86
C GLN A 490 2.64 25.19 13.26
N ILE A 491 2.93 26.43 12.84
CA ILE A 491 4.19 27.12 13.14
C ILE A 491 4.31 27.44 14.64
N THR A 492 3.27 28.02 15.25
CA THR A 492 3.36 28.57 16.62
C THR A 492 3.11 27.55 17.71
N ASN A 493 2.24 26.57 17.46
CA ASN A 493 1.78 25.63 18.49
C ASN A 493 2.37 24.23 18.30
N ASN A 494 3.32 24.08 17.37
CA ASN A 494 3.95 22.81 17.02
C ASN A 494 2.90 21.70 16.82
N LEU A 495 1.85 21.98 16.02
CA LEU A 495 0.83 20.98 15.73
C LEU A 495 1.51 19.74 15.15
N THR A 496 1.18 18.57 15.71
CA THR A 496 1.61 17.31 15.10
C THR A 496 1.04 17.21 13.69
N SER A 497 1.78 16.54 12.80
CA SER A 497 1.37 16.31 11.41
C SER A 497 -0.07 15.76 11.32
N ASP A 498 -0.43 14.80 12.17
CA ASP A 498 -1.78 14.22 12.21
C ASP A 498 -2.88 15.24 12.56
N LYS A 499 -2.65 16.12 13.55
CA LYS A 499 -3.62 17.17 13.90
C LYS A 499 -3.77 18.18 12.77
N TYR A 500 -2.66 18.58 12.17
CA TYR A 500 -2.67 19.46 11.00
C TYR A 500 -3.49 18.85 9.87
N PHE A 501 -3.21 17.60 9.48
CA PHE A 501 -3.91 16.94 8.38
C PHE A 501 -5.40 16.70 8.67
N ARG A 502 -5.80 16.41 9.91
CA ARG A 502 -7.23 16.32 10.26
C ARG A 502 -7.95 17.65 10.07
N GLU A 503 -7.38 18.75 10.57
CA GLU A 503 -7.95 20.09 10.38
C GLU A 503 -7.96 20.46 8.89
N PHE A 504 -6.86 20.23 8.16
CA PHE A 504 -6.75 20.45 6.72
C PHE A 504 -7.82 19.69 5.93
N CYS A 505 -8.00 18.40 6.19
CA CYS A 505 -8.99 17.58 5.51
C CYS A 505 -10.39 18.06 5.83
N GLN A 506 -10.70 18.42 7.07
CA GLN A 506 -12.00 19.01 7.41
C GLN A 506 -12.23 20.32 6.63
N LEU A 507 -11.24 21.22 6.59
CA LEU A 507 -11.34 22.48 5.83
C LEU A 507 -11.58 22.25 4.34
N ARG A 508 -10.94 21.22 3.76
CA ARG A 508 -11.15 20.83 2.37
C ARG A 508 -12.59 20.38 2.11
N ILE A 509 -13.16 19.57 3.00
CA ILE A 509 -14.53 19.08 2.86
C ILE A 509 -15.56 20.19 3.10
N ASP A 510 -15.36 21.03 4.11
CA ASP A 510 -16.19 22.20 4.39
C ASP A 510 -16.21 23.15 3.17
N HIS A 511 -15.04 23.40 2.58
CA HIS A 511 -14.91 24.21 1.38
C HIS A 511 -15.70 23.62 0.21
N LEU A 512 -15.52 22.31 -0.05
CA LEU A 512 -16.21 21.61 -1.12
C LEU A 512 -17.73 21.68 -0.96
N ALA A 513 -18.24 21.41 0.25
CA ALA A 513 -19.67 21.49 0.54
C ALA A 513 -20.21 22.92 0.33
N CYS A 514 -19.49 23.93 0.82
CA CYS A 514 -19.86 25.35 0.67
C CYS A 514 -19.92 25.74 -0.82
N ASP A 515 -18.84 25.44 -1.57
CA ASP A 515 -18.70 25.79 -2.97
C ASP A 515 -19.77 25.10 -3.84
N LEU A 516 -20.01 23.79 -3.65
CA LEU A 516 -21.07 23.08 -4.39
C LEU A 516 -22.46 23.64 -4.07
N ASN A 517 -22.76 23.95 -2.80
CA ASN A 517 -24.04 24.53 -2.43
C ASN A 517 -24.25 25.93 -3.01
N ALA A 518 -23.17 26.70 -3.14
CA ALA A 518 -23.22 28.03 -3.75
C ALA A 518 -23.50 27.97 -5.26
N TRP A 519 -23.01 26.95 -5.98
CA TRP A 519 -23.22 26.80 -7.42
C TRP A 519 -24.55 26.11 -7.80
N LYS A 520 -25.10 25.26 -6.94
CA LYS A 520 -26.35 24.51 -7.20
C LYS A 520 -27.51 25.36 -7.74
N PRO A 521 -27.78 26.58 -7.26
CA PRO A 521 -28.89 27.39 -7.76
C PRO A 521 -28.66 27.97 -9.17
N THR A 522 -27.40 28.08 -9.61
CA THR A 522 -27.04 28.82 -10.83
C THR A 522 -26.62 27.90 -11.99
N CYS A 523 -26.17 26.67 -11.70
CA CYS A 523 -25.72 25.74 -12.72
C CYS A 523 -26.67 24.55 -12.85
N SER A 524 -26.70 23.94 -14.04
CA SER A 524 -27.43 22.70 -14.27
C SER A 524 -26.80 21.53 -13.50
N GLN A 525 -27.63 20.53 -13.19
CA GLN A 525 -27.23 19.41 -12.33
C GLN A 525 -26.08 18.56 -12.91
N ASP A 526 -26.00 18.42 -14.23
CA ASP A 526 -24.89 17.76 -14.93
C ASP A 526 -23.56 18.51 -14.75
N VAL A 527 -23.55 19.83 -14.88
CA VAL A 527 -22.38 20.69 -14.63
C VAL A 527 -21.94 20.60 -13.18
N ILE A 528 -22.87 20.67 -12.23
CA ILE A 528 -22.57 20.49 -10.80
C ILE A 528 -22.04 19.08 -10.51
N GLY A 529 -22.62 18.05 -11.12
CA GLY A 529 -22.19 16.68 -10.94
C GLY A 529 -20.77 16.43 -11.45
N MET A 530 -20.42 16.97 -12.62
CA MET A 530 -19.06 16.94 -13.15
C MET A 530 -18.07 17.68 -12.24
N LYS A 531 -18.42 18.89 -11.76
CA LYS A 531 -17.60 19.65 -10.80
C LYS A 531 -17.41 18.88 -9.49
N THR A 532 -18.47 18.27 -8.96
CA THR A 532 -18.40 17.43 -7.75
C THR A 532 -17.41 16.29 -7.95
N GLU A 533 -17.51 15.55 -9.05
CA GLU A 533 -16.59 14.45 -9.34
C GLU A 533 -15.14 14.92 -9.47
N PHE A 534 -14.89 15.99 -10.23
CA PHE A 534 -13.56 16.61 -10.36
C PHE A 534 -12.96 16.97 -9.01
N GLU A 535 -13.72 17.67 -8.17
CA GLU A 535 -13.26 18.13 -6.85
C GLU A 535 -13.00 16.97 -5.89
N CYS A 536 -13.85 15.94 -5.92
CA CYS A 536 -13.70 14.72 -5.13
C CYS A 536 -12.45 13.93 -5.54
N LYS A 537 -12.10 13.92 -6.83
CA LYS A 537 -10.85 13.33 -7.32
C LYS A 537 -9.61 14.09 -6.87
N LEU A 538 -9.71 15.38 -6.56
CA LEU A 538 -8.61 16.17 -5.98
C LEU A 538 -8.45 16.01 -4.46
N ILE A 539 -9.31 15.25 -3.79
CA ILE A 539 -9.15 14.97 -2.36
C ILE A 539 -8.02 13.96 -2.19
N GLN A 540 -7.01 14.30 -1.39
CA GLN A 540 -5.88 13.43 -1.09
C GLN A 540 -6.34 12.14 -0.40
N ASP A 541 -5.64 11.03 -0.68
CA ASP A 541 -5.95 9.70 -0.11
C ASP A 541 -5.96 9.71 1.43
N GLN A 542 -5.08 10.52 2.04
CA GLN A 542 -5.06 10.67 3.49
C GLN A 542 -6.37 11.24 4.05
N CYS A 543 -7.03 12.15 3.32
CA CYS A 543 -8.31 12.70 3.72
C CYS A 543 -9.44 11.69 3.61
N TRP A 544 -9.41 10.79 2.63
CA TRP A 544 -10.36 9.69 2.52
C TRP A 544 -10.41 8.84 3.78
N ASN A 545 -9.26 8.61 4.41
CA ASN A 545 -9.17 7.85 5.67
C ASN A 545 -9.59 8.66 6.91
N LEU A 546 -9.31 9.96 6.92
CA LEU A 546 -9.59 10.83 8.08
C LEU A 546 -11.04 11.33 8.13
N GLN A 547 -11.70 11.44 6.98
CA GLN A 547 -13.01 12.09 6.82
C GLN A 547 -14.01 11.20 6.06
N VAL A 548 -13.91 9.87 6.19
CA VAL A 548 -14.67 8.87 5.42
C VAL A 548 -16.16 9.20 5.31
N ALA A 549 -16.82 9.49 6.44
CA ALA A 549 -18.27 9.73 6.47
C ALA A 549 -18.65 10.99 5.69
N ASN A 550 -17.94 12.10 5.95
CA ASN A 550 -18.19 13.39 5.32
C ASN A 550 -17.89 13.36 3.82
N ILE A 551 -16.81 12.69 3.43
CA ILE A 551 -16.45 12.55 2.02
C ILE A 551 -17.48 11.69 1.30
N ARG A 552 -17.92 10.55 1.86
CA ARG A 552 -18.91 9.69 1.19
C ARG A 552 -20.26 10.37 0.97
N ASP A 553 -20.67 11.25 1.88
CA ASP A 553 -21.90 12.01 1.74
C ASP A 553 -21.87 12.95 0.52
N ILE A 554 -20.72 13.56 0.25
CA ILE A 554 -20.53 14.53 -0.85
C ILE A 554 -20.03 13.86 -2.15
N CYS A 555 -19.20 12.83 -2.04
CA CYS A 555 -18.44 12.21 -3.12
C CYS A 555 -18.96 10.79 -3.40
N ASN A 556 -20.10 10.70 -4.07
CA ASN A 556 -20.72 9.44 -4.47
C ASN A 556 -21.33 9.50 -5.88
N ASP A 557 -21.57 8.33 -6.48
CA ASP A 557 -22.04 8.24 -7.87
C ASP A 557 -23.37 8.97 -8.14
N GLN A 558 -24.24 9.09 -7.13
CA GLN A 558 -25.50 9.83 -7.28
C GLN A 558 -25.24 11.34 -7.41
N THR A 559 -24.37 11.88 -6.54
CA THR A 559 -23.98 13.30 -6.57
C THR A 559 -23.20 13.67 -7.83
N TYR A 560 -22.51 12.71 -8.45
CA TYR A 560 -21.80 12.92 -9.71
C TYR A 560 -22.77 13.12 -10.90
N ALA A 561 -24.02 12.67 -10.82
CA ALA A 561 -25.00 12.82 -11.90
C ALA A 561 -24.50 12.36 -13.28
N ARG A 562 -23.69 11.30 -13.35
CA ARG A 562 -23.12 10.77 -14.61
C ARG A 562 -24.18 10.40 -15.64
N ASN A 563 -25.36 9.96 -15.18
CA ASN A 563 -26.52 9.65 -16.01
C ASN A 563 -27.03 10.86 -16.83
N LEU A 564 -26.89 12.09 -16.30
CA LEU A 564 -27.29 13.31 -16.98
C LEU A 564 -26.27 13.79 -18.02
N ARG A 565 -25.00 13.34 -17.92
CA ARG A 565 -23.93 13.73 -18.86
C ARG A 565 -23.98 12.93 -20.16
N GLN A 566 -24.34 11.65 -20.05
CA GLN A 566 -24.39 10.72 -21.19
C GLN A 566 -25.47 11.09 -22.22
N SER A 567 -26.55 11.75 -21.79
CA SER A 567 -27.68 12.11 -22.65
C SER A 567 -27.36 13.27 -23.62
N GLY A 568 -26.27 14.02 -23.40
CA GLY A 568 -25.87 15.15 -24.24
C GLY A 568 -24.98 14.81 -25.44
N ASN A 569 -24.36 13.63 -25.49
CA ASN A 569 -23.39 13.23 -26.52
C ASN A 569 -24.00 12.39 -27.65
N GLY A 570 -25.24 12.69 -28.06
CA GLY A 570 -26.00 11.99 -29.12
C GLY A 570 -25.41 12.03 -30.54
N GLY A 571 -24.11 12.30 -30.70
CA GLY A 571 -23.40 12.28 -31.98
C GLY A 571 -22.22 11.31 -31.96
N LYS A 572 -22.49 10.05 -32.35
CA LYS A 572 -21.53 9.02 -32.80
C LYS A 572 -20.42 8.61 -31.83
N SER A 573 -20.67 7.54 -31.09
CA SER A 573 -19.64 6.52 -30.82
C SER A 573 -20.31 5.18 -30.54
N GLY A 574 -19.87 4.15 -31.27
CA GLY A 574 -20.45 2.82 -31.27
C GLY A 574 -20.49 2.18 -29.90
N ALA A 575 -21.51 1.34 -29.71
CA ALA A 575 -21.73 0.55 -28.51
C ALA A 575 -20.48 -0.29 -28.16
N VAL A 576 -19.83 0.06 -27.06
CA VAL A 576 -19.11 -0.91 -26.23
C VAL A 576 -20.07 -1.22 -25.08
N GLY A 577 -20.76 -2.35 -25.22
CA GLY A 577 -21.65 -2.87 -24.19
C GLY A 577 -20.87 -3.36 -22.98
N GLY A 578 -21.05 -2.68 -21.86
CA GLY A 578 -20.64 -3.13 -20.54
C GLY A 578 -21.75 -2.82 -19.54
N ASN A 579 -22.70 -3.75 -19.41
CA ASN A 579 -23.71 -3.71 -18.36
C ASN A 579 -23.04 -4.08 -17.04
N ASP A 580 -22.68 -3.10 -16.22
CA ASP A 580 -22.34 -3.30 -14.82
C ASP A 580 -23.19 -2.36 -13.96
N SER A 581 -24.41 -2.80 -13.65
CA SER A 581 -25.23 -2.23 -12.59
C SER A 581 -24.90 -2.94 -11.28
N ARG A 582 -23.90 -2.44 -10.56
CA ARG A 582 -23.64 -2.84 -9.17
C ARG A 582 -24.22 -1.79 -8.22
N ALA A 583 -25.43 -2.05 -7.73
CA ALA A 583 -25.90 -1.44 -6.49
C ALA A 583 -25.06 -2.02 -5.35
N VAL A 584 -24.22 -1.19 -4.71
CA VAL A 584 -23.40 -1.63 -3.59
C VAL A 584 -24.00 -1.12 -2.28
N THR A 585 -24.65 -2.02 -1.56
CA THR A 585 -25.10 -1.80 -0.18
C THR A 585 -23.92 -2.08 0.75
N TRP A 586 -23.35 -1.04 1.38
CA TRP A 586 -22.27 -1.18 2.37
C TRP A 586 -22.81 -0.98 3.79
N SER A 587 -22.81 -2.04 4.60
CA SER A 587 -23.08 -1.97 6.03
C SER A 587 -21.77 -1.78 6.80
N LEU A 588 -21.76 -0.86 7.77
CA LEU A 588 -20.65 -0.58 8.69
C LEU A 588 -20.31 -1.81 9.54
N LEU A 589 -19.02 -2.18 9.62
CA LEU A 589 -18.32 -2.73 10.79
C LEU A 589 -16.80 -2.60 10.57
N THR A 590 -16.07 -2.35 11.66
CA THR A 590 -14.68 -1.91 11.76
C THR A 590 -13.65 -2.81 11.07
N LEU A 591 -12.77 -2.22 10.26
CA LEU A 591 -11.60 -2.84 9.59
C LEU A 591 -10.49 -3.15 10.61
N SER A 592 -10.30 -4.42 10.95
CA SER A 592 -9.14 -4.91 11.73
C SER A 592 -8.83 -6.36 11.35
N GLY A 593 -8.28 -6.62 10.16
CA GLY A 593 -8.04 -8.01 9.75
C GLY A 593 -7.26 -8.15 8.45
N SER A 594 -5.97 -7.82 8.45
CA SER A 594 -4.98 -8.20 7.43
C SER A 594 -3.59 -7.72 7.87
N PHE A 595 -2.87 -8.48 8.71
CA PHE A 595 -1.66 -7.94 9.34
C PHE A 595 -0.45 -8.88 9.44
N VAL A 596 -0.56 -10.18 9.14
CA VAL A 596 0.44 -11.15 9.65
C VAL A 596 1.26 -11.89 8.58
N PHE A 597 1.09 -11.54 7.31
CA PHE A 597 1.73 -12.28 6.21
C PHE A 597 3.22 -11.98 5.94
N PHE A 598 3.74 -10.84 6.37
CA PHE A 598 5.04 -10.37 5.88
C PHE A 598 6.16 -10.34 6.92
N ILE A 599 5.90 -10.66 8.19
CA ILE A 599 6.95 -10.63 9.22
C ILE A 599 8.07 -11.65 8.92
N SER A 600 7.76 -12.78 8.25
CA SER A 600 8.77 -13.76 7.84
C SER A 600 9.73 -13.24 6.74
N ALA A 601 9.26 -12.34 5.85
CA ALA A 601 10.08 -11.74 4.81
C ALA A 601 11.00 -10.61 5.35
N ILE A 602 10.66 -10.03 6.51
CA ILE A 602 11.48 -9.00 7.16
C ILE A 602 12.76 -9.60 7.75
N THR A 603 12.72 -10.84 8.26
CA THR A 603 13.92 -11.61 8.63
C THR A 603 14.75 -12.10 7.42
N ALA A 604 14.21 -12.01 6.20
CA ALA A 604 14.92 -12.39 4.98
C ALA A 604 15.62 -11.19 4.29
N LEU A 605 15.35 -9.96 4.76
CA LEU A 605 15.92 -8.70 4.26
C LEU A 605 16.76 -7.95 5.31
N LEU A 606 16.72 -8.36 6.59
CA LEU A 606 17.49 -7.85 7.74
C LEU A 606 18.15 -9.02 8.47
#